data_AF-A0A963UQY1-F1
#
_entry.id   AF-A0A963UQY1-F1
#
_cell.length_a   1.000
_cell.length_b   1.000
_cell.length_c   1.000
_cell.angle_alpha   90.00
_cell.angle_beta   90.00
_cell.angle_gamma   90.00
#
_symmetry.space_group_name_H-M   'P 1'
#
loop_
_entity.id
_entity.type
_entity.pdbx_description
1 polymer ?
#
loop_
_entity_poly.entity_id
_entity_poly.type
_entity_poly.pdbx_seq_one_letter_code
_entity_poly.pdbx_strand_id
1 'polypeptide(L)'
;MTIIAEYEFDGTGPAIGDLSGAAGAQDGWLLNGAATWGGKLHLDGCHDHAVIAASDAFQLAQGTVEITFTQTCHTGCGEDTILSRDSAGRDAGGQFSLVTTAAGAVAVHHNTATADYGFTTPPGFLANGQTVSVSYSWDAGGKGGAFIVTNTATGAVHSQAISAALTMDMGAADNEPWVIGASAENAPDGQASNLTEFFRGTVDRFAVSNTVDNRHFALDGYVEGTAGDDLIDAAYLGDPEGDRIDNGDAILPGDGPDDDRVLAGRGNDTVYSGAGDDSVEGQGGRDYIDGGTGNDTLDGGGGDDTVIGGTGNDLVYGDAGSDLLLGDDGDDYIGGSTGDDTLIGGAGADTMFGAEDRDTFIGTTAGDMIDGGEGGADFDTLDLRDWPAGRTNIIYDPNNPENGIVEFLDLQGNVAGTLEFKNIERIETNVPCFTPGTMIATLKGEMAVENLKVGDRIVTRDNGIQEIRWIGRRELRHAELAAKTNLRPILLRQGCLGRGLPERDMLVSPNHRLLVANERTLLYFEEHEVFAAAKHLVDNKDVSEVHPLGVTYIHFMFDRHEVVLANGCWTESFQPGDHTLAGLGNSQRTEIFELFPELAQKSGRHGYVTARRVLKRHEASLLRN
;
A
#
# COMPACT_ATOMS: atom_id res chain seq x y z
N MET A 1 3.02 -14.89 26.75
CA MET A 1 2.44 -14.94 28.10
C MET A 1 3.55 -15.07 29.10
N THR A 2 3.69 -14.14 30.02
CA THR A 2 4.44 -14.40 31.26
C THR A 2 3.54 -14.01 32.42
N ILE A 3 2.82 -15.01 32.93
CA ILE A 3 2.01 -14.88 34.14
C ILE A 3 2.98 -14.67 35.31
N ILE A 4 2.81 -13.56 36.02
CA ILE A 4 3.68 -13.15 37.13
C ILE A 4 3.06 -13.43 38.51
N ALA A 5 1.75 -13.70 38.55
CA ALA A 5 1.04 -14.17 39.73
C ALA A 5 -0.21 -14.97 39.32
N GLU A 6 -0.46 -16.11 39.96
CA GLU A 6 -1.64 -16.95 39.67
C GLU A 6 -2.20 -17.61 40.94
N TYR A 7 -3.53 -17.59 41.07
CA TYR A 7 -4.25 -18.13 42.24
C TYR A 7 -5.49 -18.91 41.80
N GLU A 8 -5.56 -20.19 42.19
CA GLU A 8 -6.70 -21.09 41.92
C GLU A 8 -7.47 -21.51 43.20
N PHE A 9 -7.12 -20.92 44.35
CA PHE A 9 -7.85 -21.07 45.63
C PHE A 9 -8.14 -22.53 46.07
N ASP A 10 -7.20 -23.44 45.83
CA ASP A 10 -7.29 -24.88 46.15
C ASP A 10 -6.81 -25.24 47.58
N GLY A 11 -6.17 -24.30 48.27
CA GLY A 11 -5.56 -24.49 49.59
C GLY A 11 -6.55 -24.67 50.74
N THR A 12 -6.02 -25.15 51.89
CA THR A 12 -6.76 -25.22 53.16
C THR A 12 -6.04 -24.39 54.23
N GLY A 13 -6.61 -23.25 54.62
CA GLY A 13 -6.03 -22.34 55.60
C GLY A 13 -6.15 -20.86 55.18
N PRO A 14 -5.64 -19.93 56.01
CA PRO A 14 -5.80 -18.49 55.78
C PRO A 14 -4.79 -17.89 54.78
N ALA A 15 -3.87 -18.69 54.22
CA ALA A 15 -2.87 -18.22 53.27
C ALA A 15 -3.26 -18.62 51.84
N ILE A 16 -2.96 -17.75 50.88
CA ILE A 16 -3.20 -17.94 49.45
C ILE A 16 -1.83 -17.97 48.78
N GLY A 17 -1.47 -19.09 48.15
CA GLY A 17 -0.16 -19.23 47.51
C GLY A 17 -0.19 -18.77 46.06
N ASP A 18 0.85 -18.04 45.63
CA ASP A 18 1.09 -17.78 44.21
C ASP A 18 1.67 -19.04 43.53
N LEU A 19 0.97 -19.53 42.51
CA LEU A 19 1.32 -20.73 41.76
C LEU A 19 2.35 -20.49 40.64
N SER A 20 2.55 -19.23 40.23
CA SER A 20 3.44 -18.90 39.11
C SER A 20 4.93 -19.01 39.50
N GLY A 21 5.29 -18.51 40.69
CA GLY A 21 6.66 -18.43 41.18
C GLY A 21 7.63 -17.60 40.32
N ALA A 22 7.13 -16.92 39.28
CA ALA A 22 7.95 -16.32 38.23
C ALA A 22 8.59 -14.98 38.63
N ALA A 23 7.95 -14.24 39.55
CA ALA A 23 8.42 -12.95 40.06
C ALA A 23 8.76 -12.98 41.57
N GLY A 24 9.00 -14.18 42.12
CA GLY A 24 8.98 -14.42 43.58
C GLY A 24 7.54 -14.61 44.08
N ALA A 25 7.38 -15.35 45.19
CA ALA A 25 6.05 -15.71 45.69
C ALA A 25 5.26 -14.46 46.12
N GLN A 26 4.16 -14.18 45.43
CA GLN A 26 3.23 -13.08 45.75
C GLN A 26 2.09 -13.55 46.66
N ASP A 27 2.42 -14.17 47.78
CA ASP A 27 1.40 -14.80 48.63
C ASP A 27 0.39 -13.78 49.21
N GLY A 28 -0.83 -14.26 49.44
CA GLY A 28 -1.94 -13.50 50.01
C GLY A 28 -2.53 -14.13 51.26
N TRP A 29 -3.56 -13.47 51.82
CA TRP A 29 -4.27 -13.89 53.02
C TRP A 29 -5.78 -13.75 52.89
N LEU A 30 -6.50 -14.68 53.51
CA LEU A 30 -7.95 -14.64 53.69
C LEU A 30 -8.29 -13.93 55.00
N LEU A 31 -9.26 -13.01 54.94
CA LEU A 31 -9.64 -12.18 56.07
C LEU A 31 -11.15 -12.22 56.33
N ASN A 32 -11.52 -11.90 57.57
CA ASN A 32 -12.89 -11.69 58.07
C ASN A 32 -13.92 -12.82 57.94
N GLY A 33 -13.51 -14.01 57.51
CA GLY A 33 -14.43 -15.14 57.31
C GLY A 33 -14.31 -15.79 55.93
N ALA A 34 -13.60 -15.13 55.01
CA ALA A 34 -13.24 -15.66 53.71
C ALA A 34 -12.56 -17.03 53.86
N ALA A 35 -12.97 -17.98 53.01
CA ALA A 35 -12.47 -19.34 53.05
C ALA A 35 -12.44 -19.96 51.66
N THR A 36 -11.53 -20.92 51.49
CA THR A 36 -11.33 -21.66 50.25
C THR A 36 -11.87 -23.07 50.38
N TRP A 37 -12.71 -23.49 49.44
CA TRP A 37 -13.10 -24.89 49.29
C TRP A 37 -13.61 -25.19 47.88
N GLY A 38 -13.29 -26.39 47.39
CA GLY A 38 -13.68 -26.82 46.04
C GLY A 38 -12.98 -26.05 44.92
N GLY A 39 -11.75 -25.55 45.15
CA GLY A 39 -10.98 -24.77 44.18
C GLY A 39 -11.54 -23.37 43.95
N LYS A 40 -12.13 -22.77 45.00
CA LYS A 40 -12.77 -21.46 44.92
C LYS A 40 -12.60 -20.71 46.24
N LEU A 41 -12.40 -19.40 46.14
CA LEU A 41 -12.57 -18.45 47.22
C LEU A 41 -14.06 -18.16 47.39
N HIS A 42 -14.60 -18.24 48.61
CA HIS A 42 -16.00 -17.93 48.91
C HIS A 42 -16.10 -16.71 49.80
N LEU A 43 -17.04 -15.83 49.47
CA LEU A 43 -17.22 -14.52 50.07
C LEU A 43 -18.69 -14.28 50.40
N ASP A 44 -18.98 -13.85 51.63
CA ASP A 44 -20.35 -13.70 52.15
C ASP A 44 -21.03 -12.35 51.84
N GLY A 45 -20.30 -11.39 51.28
CA GLY A 45 -20.80 -10.06 50.93
C GLY A 45 -21.01 -9.11 52.10
N CYS A 46 -20.49 -9.43 53.29
CA CYS A 46 -20.52 -8.52 54.43
C CYS A 46 -19.15 -7.90 54.69
N HIS A 47 -18.09 -8.71 54.84
CA HIS A 47 -16.72 -8.23 55.10
C HIS A 47 -15.62 -9.19 54.61
N ASP A 48 -16.00 -10.36 54.08
CA ASP A 48 -15.06 -11.35 53.59
C ASP A 48 -14.26 -10.81 52.41
N HIS A 49 -12.94 -10.95 52.46
CA HIS A 49 -12.07 -10.57 51.35
C HIS A 49 -10.75 -11.34 51.42
N ALA A 50 -10.06 -11.38 50.28
CA ALA A 50 -8.69 -11.84 50.17
C ALA A 50 -7.78 -10.67 49.81
N VAL A 51 -6.59 -10.62 50.41
CA VAL A 51 -5.56 -9.61 50.12
C VAL A 51 -4.32 -10.31 49.60
N ILE A 52 -3.87 -9.92 48.43
CA ILE A 52 -2.60 -10.34 47.85
C ILE A 52 -1.60 -9.22 48.11
N ALA A 53 -0.46 -9.55 48.72
CA ALA A 53 0.50 -8.56 49.18
C ALA A 53 0.92 -7.60 48.06
N ALA A 54 1.11 -6.32 48.43
CA ALA A 54 1.75 -5.36 47.53
C ALA A 54 3.14 -5.85 47.12
N SER A 55 3.49 -5.62 45.86
CA SER A 55 4.73 -6.12 45.28
C SER A 55 5.19 -5.25 44.12
N ASP A 56 6.49 -5.04 44.01
CA ASP A 56 7.09 -4.29 42.90
C ASP A 56 6.81 -4.99 41.56
N ALA A 57 6.53 -6.30 41.57
CA ALA A 57 6.15 -7.05 40.38
C ALA A 57 4.81 -6.59 39.78
N PHE A 58 3.93 -5.97 40.57
CA PHE A 58 2.64 -5.46 40.12
C PHE A 58 2.70 -4.01 39.60
N GLN A 59 3.88 -3.39 39.58
CA GLN A 59 4.08 -2.06 39.00
C GLN A 59 4.33 -2.22 37.50
N LEU A 60 3.26 -2.18 36.70
CA LEU A 60 3.26 -2.62 35.31
C LEU A 60 2.86 -1.50 34.33
N ALA A 61 3.80 -1.14 33.45
CA ALA A 61 3.54 -0.26 32.30
C ALA A 61 2.55 -0.90 31.30
N GLN A 62 2.59 -2.22 31.16
CA GLN A 62 1.65 -3.01 30.35
C GLN A 62 1.33 -4.32 31.08
N GLY A 63 0.16 -4.89 30.84
CA GLY A 63 -0.20 -6.17 31.44
C GLY A 63 -1.64 -6.58 31.20
N THR A 64 -1.99 -7.72 31.79
CA THR A 64 -3.35 -8.26 31.79
C THR A 64 -3.72 -8.77 33.17
N VAL A 65 -4.95 -8.49 33.59
CA VAL A 65 -5.62 -9.11 34.74
C VAL A 65 -6.68 -10.05 34.21
N GLU A 66 -6.65 -11.29 34.69
CA GLU A 66 -7.68 -12.29 34.43
C GLU A 66 -8.35 -12.70 35.73
N ILE A 67 -9.69 -12.74 35.75
CA ILE A 67 -10.44 -13.21 36.92
C ILE A 67 -11.73 -13.92 36.51
N THR A 68 -11.99 -15.07 37.12
CA THR A 68 -13.24 -15.82 36.94
C THR A 68 -14.01 -15.85 38.25
N PHE A 69 -15.25 -15.37 38.23
CA PHE A 69 -16.09 -15.24 39.42
C PHE A 69 -17.54 -15.66 39.16
N THR A 70 -18.29 -15.88 40.23
CA THR A 70 -19.73 -16.13 40.22
C THR A 70 -20.39 -15.29 41.31
N GLN A 71 -21.22 -14.31 40.93
CA GLN A 71 -21.98 -13.52 41.90
C GLN A 71 -23.24 -14.29 42.31
N THR A 72 -23.48 -14.45 43.61
CA THR A 72 -24.65 -15.21 44.11
C THR A 72 -25.82 -14.32 44.51
N CYS A 73 -25.54 -13.10 44.96
CA CYS A 73 -26.53 -12.03 45.05
C CYS A 73 -25.85 -10.66 44.98
N HIS A 74 -26.60 -9.67 44.50
CA HIS A 74 -26.21 -8.28 44.63
C HIS A 74 -26.40 -7.82 46.08
N THR A 75 -25.36 -7.26 46.70
CA THR A 75 -25.35 -6.96 48.14
C THR A 75 -25.75 -5.52 48.47
N GLY A 76 -25.57 -4.58 47.54
CA GLY A 76 -25.82 -3.15 47.75
C GLY A 76 -26.92 -2.50 46.89
N CYS A 77 -27.02 -1.17 47.01
CA CYS A 77 -27.77 -0.29 46.09
C CYS A 77 -26.87 0.39 45.04
N GLY A 78 -25.55 0.18 45.13
CA GLY A 78 -24.50 0.70 44.23
C GLY A 78 -23.86 -0.44 43.44
N GLU A 79 -22.55 -0.39 43.24
CA GLU A 79 -21.78 -1.47 42.60
C GLU A 79 -21.24 -2.44 43.67
N ASP A 80 -21.12 -3.72 43.32
CA ASP A 80 -20.48 -4.75 44.14
C ASP A 80 -19.04 -4.97 43.60
N THR A 81 -18.02 -4.65 44.40
CA THR A 81 -16.60 -4.73 43.99
C THR A 81 -16.03 -6.15 44.11
N ILE A 82 -15.56 -6.70 42.99
CA ILE A 82 -15.02 -8.06 42.88
C ILE A 82 -13.50 -8.06 43.09
N LEU A 83 -12.81 -7.11 42.47
CA LEU A 83 -11.38 -6.96 42.54
C LEU A 83 -11.07 -5.47 42.60
N SER A 84 -10.16 -5.07 43.47
CA SER A 84 -9.66 -3.70 43.53
C SER A 84 -8.16 -3.66 43.76
N ARG A 85 -7.58 -2.54 43.33
CA ARG A 85 -6.22 -2.12 43.67
C ARG A 85 -6.23 -0.60 43.76
N ASP A 86 -6.56 -0.11 44.95
CA ASP A 86 -6.88 1.29 45.20
C ASP A 86 -6.20 1.81 46.47
N SER A 87 -5.85 3.09 46.49
CA SER A 87 -5.35 3.85 47.65
C SER A 87 -6.20 5.09 47.93
N ALA A 88 -5.97 5.72 49.09
CA ALA A 88 -6.55 7.01 49.45
C ALA A 88 -5.90 8.17 48.68
N GLY A 89 -6.18 8.27 47.38
CA GLY A 89 -5.60 9.26 46.47
C GLY A 89 -5.75 8.81 45.02
N ARG A 90 -5.61 9.73 44.05
CA ARG A 90 -5.47 9.36 42.63
C ARG A 90 -4.04 9.66 42.20
N ASP A 91 -3.22 8.61 42.13
CA ASP A 91 -1.80 8.71 41.75
C ASP A 91 -1.59 8.39 40.26
N ALA A 92 -0.34 8.25 39.80
CA ALA A 92 0.00 8.21 38.37
C ALA A 92 -0.69 7.05 37.60
N GLY A 93 -0.72 5.84 38.19
CA GLY A 93 -1.52 4.69 37.71
C GLY A 93 -2.94 4.61 38.27
N GLY A 94 -3.30 5.59 39.10
CA GLY A 94 -4.60 5.78 39.76
C GLY A 94 -5.20 4.54 40.40
N GLN A 95 -6.52 4.43 40.33
CA GLN A 95 -7.34 3.44 41.06
C GLN A 95 -7.90 2.44 40.06
N PHE A 96 -7.89 1.16 40.42
CA PHE A 96 -8.48 0.09 39.62
C PHE A 96 -9.54 -0.66 40.41
N SER A 97 -10.74 -0.75 39.85
CA SER A 97 -11.79 -1.65 40.36
C SER A 97 -12.50 -2.39 39.23
N LEU A 98 -12.76 -3.66 39.47
CA LEU A 98 -13.68 -4.49 38.70
C LEU A 98 -14.91 -4.73 39.54
N VAL A 99 -16.06 -4.38 38.99
CA VAL A 99 -17.33 -4.33 39.72
C VAL A 99 -18.46 -4.98 38.93
N THR A 100 -19.53 -5.29 39.65
CA THR A 100 -20.83 -5.63 39.06
C THR A 100 -21.88 -4.61 39.45
N THR A 101 -22.73 -4.25 38.51
CA THR A 101 -23.80 -3.27 38.75
C THR A 101 -25.11 -3.96 39.12
N ALA A 102 -26.01 -3.22 39.79
CA ALA A 102 -27.37 -3.69 40.09
C ALA A 102 -28.19 -4.06 38.83
N ALA A 103 -27.79 -3.54 37.65
CA ALA A 103 -28.41 -3.86 36.38
C ALA A 103 -27.85 -5.15 35.74
N GLY A 104 -26.90 -5.82 36.37
CA GLY A 104 -26.27 -7.05 35.84
C GLY A 104 -25.24 -6.77 34.74
N ALA A 105 -24.61 -5.60 34.75
CA ALA A 105 -23.42 -5.33 33.93
C ALA A 105 -22.14 -5.61 34.73
N VAL A 106 -21.07 -5.99 34.04
CA VAL A 106 -19.71 -6.06 34.56
C VAL A 106 -18.97 -4.83 34.07
N ALA A 107 -18.28 -4.13 34.96
CA ALA A 107 -17.57 -2.90 34.63
C ALA A 107 -16.18 -2.85 35.24
N VAL A 108 -15.25 -2.23 34.51
CA VAL A 108 -13.93 -1.85 35.00
C VAL A 108 -13.87 -0.33 35.08
N HIS A 109 -13.40 0.16 36.23
CA HIS A 109 -12.96 1.54 36.40
C HIS A 109 -11.44 1.55 36.54
N HIS A 110 -10.75 2.17 35.59
CA HIS A 110 -9.30 2.36 35.62
C HIS A 110 -9.03 3.86 35.56
N ASN A 111 -8.74 4.44 36.71
CA ASN A 111 -8.53 5.86 36.86
C ASN A 111 -7.04 6.17 36.80
N THR A 112 -6.70 7.37 36.35
CA THR A 112 -5.36 7.95 36.43
C THR A 112 -5.42 9.20 37.32
N ALA A 113 -4.29 9.82 37.61
CA ALA A 113 -4.25 11.12 38.30
C ALA A 113 -5.08 12.21 37.60
N THR A 114 -5.34 12.08 36.29
CA THR A 114 -5.94 13.14 35.47
C THR A 114 -7.27 12.79 34.81
N ALA A 115 -7.65 11.51 34.73
CA ALA A 115 -8.83 11.06 33.98
C ALA A 115 -9.38 9.72 34.50
N ASP A 116 -10.67 9.51 34.27
CA ASP A 116 -11.40 8.27 34.62
C ASP A 116 -11.76 7.51 33.36
N TYR A 117 -11.46 6.22 33.32
CA TYR A 117 -11.79 5.34 32.21
C TYR A 117 -12.69 4.21 32.70
N GLY A 118 -13.91 4.18 32.14
CA GLY A 118 -14.92 3.18 32.45
C GLY A 118 -15.22 2.30 31.24
N PHE A 119 -15.13 0.99 31.42
CA PHE A 119 -15.47 -0.01 30.41
C PHE A 119 -16.58 -0.89 30.98
N THR A 120 -17.66 -1.12 30.24
CA THR A 120 -18.84 -1.81 30.78
C THR A 120 -19.52 -2.67 29.74
N THR A 121 -19.92 -3.86 30.17
CA THR A 121 -20.84 -4.68 29.38
C THR A 121 -22.23 -4.03 29.33
N PRO A 122 -23.11 -4.41 28.39
CA PRO A 122 -24.51 -4.02 28.42
C PRO A 122 -25.22 -4.47 29.72
N PRO A 123 -26.28 -3.75 30.15
CA PRO A 123 -27.15 -4.20 31.24
C PRO A 123 -27.73 -5.59 30.98
N GLY A 124 -27.80 -6.43 32.01
CA GLY A 124 -28.33 -7.80 31.95
C GLY A 124 -27.36 -8.84 31.40
N PHE A 125 -26.08 -8.49 31.18
CA PHE A 125 -25.04 -9.41 30.72
C PHE A 125 -24.80 -10.57 31.71
N LEU A 126 -24.84 -10.28 33.01
CA LEU A 126 -24.68 -11.22 34.11
C LEU A 126 -25.98 -11.33 34.93
N ALA A 127 -26.42 -12.55 35.20
CA ALA A 127 -27.42 -12.87 36.20
C ALA A 127 -26.81 -13.62 37.40
N ASN A 128 -27.36 -13.42 38.60
CA ASN A 128 -26.91 -14.10 39.82
C ASN A 128 -26.87 -15.63 39.63
N GLY A 129 -25.75 -16.23 40.01
CA GLY A 129 -25.45 -17.66 39.89
C GLY A 129 -24.74 -18.05 38.60
N GLN A 130 -24.55 -17.12 37.65
CA GLN A 130 -23.75 -17.36 36.45
C GLN A 130 -22.28 -17.06 36.70
N THR A 131 -21.43 -17.85 36.05
CA THR A 131 -19.98 -17.68 36.09
C THR A 131 -19.54 -16.79 34.93
N VAL A 132 -18.70 -15.82 35.23
CA VAL A 132 -18.13 -14.88 34.27
C VAL A 132 -16.61 -14.88 34.40
N SER A 133 -15.94 -14.89 33.25
CA SER A 133 -14.50 -14.68 33.13
C SER A 133 -14.25 -13.31 32.52
N VAL A 134 -13.35 -12.55 33.13
CA VAL A 134 -12.93 -11.22 32.69
C VAL A 134 -11.45 -11.29 32.36
N SER A 135 -11.07 -10.77 31.20
CA SER A 135 -9.70 -10.41 30.84
C SER A 135 -9.65 -8.91 30.58
N TYR A 136 -8.80 -8.21 31.31
CA TYR A 136 -8.61 -6.77 31.19
C TYR A 136 -7.12 -6.48 30.98
N SER A 137 -6.77 -5.94 29.82
CA SER A 137 -5.38 -5.64 29.45
C SER A 137 -5.15 -4.15 29.19
N TRP A 138 -3.94 -3.68 29.44
CA TRP A 138 -3.57 -2.26 29.31
C TRP A 138 -2.14 -2.10 28.79
N ASP A 139 -1.89 -0.95 28.14
CA ASP A 139 -0.58 -0.52 27.68
C ASP A 139 -0.39 0.99 27.89
N ALA A 140 0.71 1.38 28.55
CA ALA A 140 1.04 2.78 28.80
C ALA A 140 1.37 3.56 27.51
N GLY A 141 1.67 2.87 26.41
CA GLY A 141 1.84 3.47 25.09
C GLY A 141 0.52 3.78 24.37
N GLY A 142 -0.61 3.26 24.85
CA GLY A 142 -1.93 3.37 24.21
C GLY A 142 -2.05 2.58 22.90
N LYS A 143 -1.15 1.62 22.67
CA LYS A 143 -1.08 0.86 21.41
C LYS A 143 -1.76 -0.50 21.48
N GLY A 144 -2.49 -0.78 22.55
CA GLY A 144 -3.17 -2.05 22.75
C GLY A 144 -3.89 -2.11 24.09
N GLY A 145 -4.67 -3.18 24.26
CA GLY A 145 -5.49 -3.44 25.44
C GLY A 145 -6.92 -3.78 25.07
N ALA A 146 -7.59 -4.54 25.91
CA ALA A 146 -8.96 -4.97 25.71
C ALA A 146 -9.65 -5.21 27.05
N PHE A 147 -10.94 -4.87 27.09
CA PHE A 147 -11.86 -5.31 28.14
C PHE A 147 -12.75 -6.41 27.56
N ILE A 148 -12.47 -7.64 27.98
CA ILE A 148 -13.15 -8.84 27.48
C ILE A 148 -13.86 -9.50 28.65
N VAL A 149 -15.16 -9.74 28.48
CA VAL A 149 -16.01 -10.40 29.47
C VAL A 149 -16.76 -11.54 28.80
N THR A 150 -16.60 -12.75 29.34
CA THR A 150 -17.25 -13.97 28.86
C THR A 150 -18.16 -14.53 29.93
N ASN A 151 -19.46 -14.58 29.67
CA ASN A 151 -20.42 -15.30 30.50
C ASN A 151 -20.40 -16.78 30.10
N THR A 152 -19.71 -17.61 30.87
CA THR A 152 -19.51 -19.03 30.55
C THR A 152 -20.79 -19.86 30.65
N ALA A 153 -21.81 -19.36 31.34
CA ALA A 153 -23.11 -20.02 31.44
C ALA A 153 -23.98 -19.82 30.19
N THR A 154 -23.83 -18.68 29.50
CA THR A 154 -24.64 -18.35 28.31
C THR A 154 -23.83 -18.41 27.00
N GLY A 155 -22.50 -18.37 27.08
CA GLY A 155 -21.60 -18.20 25.94
C GLY A 155 -21.54 -16.77 25.41
N ALA A 156 -22.21 -15.81 26.05
CA ALA A 156 -22.16 -14.41 25.64
C ALA A 156 -20.77 -13.81 25.92
N VAL A 157 -20.23 -13.10 24.94
CA VAL A 157 -18.94 -12.40 25.05
C VAL A 157 -19.15 -10.92 24.75
N HIS A 158 -18.50 -10.08 25.53
CA HIS A 158 -18.34 -8.65 25.28
C HIS A 158 -16.86 -8.36 25.14
N SER A 159 -16.46 -7.73 24.03
CA SER A 159 -15.09 -7.26 23.79
C SER A 159 -15.13 -5.77 23.49
N GLN A 160 -14.18 -5.03 24.07
CA GLN A 160 -14.00 -3.61 23.84
C GLN A 160 -12.50 -3.30 23.82
N ALA A 161 -11.99 -2.83 22.68
CA ALA A 161 -10.60 -2.38 22.56
C ALA A 161 -10.33 -1.14 23.43
N ILE A 162 -9.10 -1.04 23.94
CA ILE A 162 -8.64 0.05 24.81
C ILE A 162 -7.45 0.73 24.12
N SER A 163 -7.71 1.89 23.52
CA SER A 163 -6.67 2.75 22.92
C SER A 163 -6.12 3.82 23.87
N ALA A 164 -6.65 3.89 25.09
CA ALA A 164 -6.16 4.82 26.10
C ALA A 164 -4.80 4.35 26.64
N ALA A 165 -3.86 5.29 26.77
CA ALA A 165 -2.59 5.06 27.45
C ALA A 165 -2.81 4.87 28.95
N LEU A 166 -2.91 3.62 29.39
CA LEU A 166 -3.22 3.23 30.77
C LEU A 166 -2.07 2.45 31.38
N THR A 167 -1.85 2.61 32.69
CA THR A 167 -0.78 1.93 33.41
C THR A 167 -1.24 1.48 34.77
N MET A 168 -0.81 0.28 35.16
CA MET A 168 -0.98 -0.25 36.51
C MET A 168 0.28 -0.01 37.37
N ASP A 169 1.16 0.91 36.94
CA ASP A 169 2.27 1.43 37.73
C ASP A 169 1.80 2.65 38.54
N MET A 170 1.56 2.41 39.83
CA MET A 170 1.18 3.42 40.82
C MET A 170 2.41 4.10 41.43
N GLY A 171 3.62 3.59 41.16
CA GLY A 171 4.86 4.04 41.76
C GLY A 171 5.17 3.36 43.10
N ALA A 172 6.44 3.33 43.47
CA ALA A 172 6.91 2.58 44.65
C ALA A 172 6.42 3.13 45.99
N ALA A 173 6.00 4.40 46.04
CA ALA A 173 5.45 5.01 47.26
C ALA A 173 4.00 4.57 47.52
N ASP A 174 3.27 4.26 46.43
CA ASP A 174 1.82 4.04 46.40
C ASP A 174 1.54 2.59 45.94
N ASN A 175 2.43 1.67 46.32
CA ASN A 175 2.35 0.28 45.90
C ASN A 175 1.23 -0.45 46.65
N GLU A 176 0.09 -0.59 45.98
CA GLU A 176 -1.10 -1.20 46.58
C GLU A 176 -1.21 -2.72 46.38
N PRO A 177 -1.75 -3.42 47.38
CA PRO A 177 -2.12 -4.83 47.27
C PRO A 177 -3.35 -5.00 46.37
N TRP A 178 -3.50 -6.20 45.80
CA TRP A 178 -4.77 -6.59 45.17
C TRP A 178 -5.74 -7.09 46.24
N VAL A 179 -6.97 -6.59 46.21
CA VAL A 179 -8.04 -7.00 47.14
C VAL A 179 -9.17 -7.64 46.36
N ILE A 180 -9.46 -8.90 46.65
CA ILE A 180 -10.57 -9.65 46.05
C ILE A 180 -11.73 -9.68 47.02
N GLY A 181 -12.91 -9.29 46.54
CA GLY A 181 -14.15 -9.32 47.30
C GLY A 181 -14.55 -8.02 47.97
N ALA A 182 -13.72 -6.98 47.86
CA ALA A 182 -13.99 -5.67 48.42
C ALA A 182 -13.20 -4.55 47.73
N SER A 183 -13.69 -3.31 47.90
CA SER A 183 -12.99 -2.08 47.48
C SER A 183 -12.04 -1.56 48.56
N ALA A 184 -10.84 -1.16 48.16
CA ALA A 184 -9.84 -0.51 49.01
C ALA A 184 -9.79 1.03 48.89
N GLU A 185 -10.80 1.66 48.27
CA GLU A 185 -10.86 3.08 47.86
C GLU A 185 -10.52 4.13 48.96
N ASN A 186 -10.46 3.74 50.23
CA ASN A 186 -10.12 4.65 51.34
C ASN A 186 -8.99 4.12 52.23
N ALA A 187 -8.24 3.13 51.78
CA ALA A 187 -7.13 2.55 52.52
C ALA A 187 -5.87 3.44 52.41
N PRO A 188 -5.09 3.62 53.49
CA PRO A 188 -3.76 4.18 53.40
C PRO A 188 -2.83 3.27 52.58
N ASP A 189 -1.81 3.88 51.99
CA ASP A 189 -0.95 3.19 51.04
C ASP A 189 -0.32 1.91 51.61
N GLY A 190 -0.46 0.83 50.86
CA GLY A 190 0.05 -0.50 51.19
C GLY A 190 -0.69 -1.23 52.33
N GLN A 191 -1.84 -0.76 52.82
CA GLN A 191 -2.50 -1.32 54.01
C GLN A 191 -3.90 -1.92 53.82
N ALA A 192 -4.60 -1.68 52.69
CA ALA A 192 -5.91 -2.26 52.35
C ALA A 192 -6.90 -2.44 53.53
N SER A 193 -6.97 -1.47 54.44
CA SER A 193 -7.62 -1.65 55.75
C SER A 193 -9.03 -1.05 55.88
N ASN A 194 -9.44 -0.20 54.92
CA ASN A 194 -10.71 0.55 54.98
C ASN A 194 -11.62 0.14 53.81
N LEU A 195 -12.25 -1.04 53.95
CA LEU A 195 -13.08 -1.64 52.90
C LEU A 195 -14.54 -1.20 53.03
N THR A 196 -15.12 -0.72 51.92
CA THR A 196 -16.42 -0.03 51.94
C THR A 196 -17.49 -0.59 51.00
N GLU A 197 -17.10 -1.43 50.05
CA GLU A 197 -18.00 -2.14 49.13
C GLU A 197 -17.64 -3.62 49.12
N PHE A 198 -18.63 -4.51 48.98
CA PHE A 198 -18.45 -5.94 49.17
C PHE A 198 -19.05 -6.75 48.03
N PHE A 199 -18.51 -7.94 47.82
CA PHE A 199 -19.01 -8.89 46.84
C PHE A 199 -19.43 -10.20 47.50
N ARG A 200 -20.63 -10.68 47.17
CA ARG A 200 -21.09 -12.00 47.59
C ARG A 200 -21.04 -13.00 46.45
N GLY A 201 -20.17 -13.98 46.58
CA GLY A 201 -20.02 -14.99 45.55
C GLY A 201 -18.79 -15.84 45.73
N THR A 202 -18.31 -16.36 44.60
CA THR A 202 -17.08 -17.12 44.54
C THR A 202 -16.13 -16.56 43.50
N VAL A 203 -14.84 -16.70 43.74
CA VAL A 203 -13.79 -16.48 42.75
C VAL A 203 -13.05 -17.79 42.53
N ASP A 204 -12.98 -18.20 41.27
CA ASP A 204 -12.42 -19.47 40.82
C ASP A 204 -10.93 -19.32 40.51
N ARG A 205 -10.56 -18.23 39.82
CA ARG A 205 -9.19 -17.95 39.40
C ARG A 205 -8.93 -16.45 39.40
N PHE A 206 -7.73 -16.05 39.79
CA PHE A 206 -7.19 -14.71 39.58
C PHE A 206 -5.75 -14.83 39.06
N ALA A 207 -5.41 -14.09 38.02
CA ALA A 207 -4.06 -14.08 37.46
C ALA A 207 -3.67 -12.68 36.98
N VAL A 208 -2.37 -12.41 37.04
CA VAL A 208 -1.76 -11.18 36.52
C VAL A 208 -0.61 -11.54 35.60
N SER A 209 -0.59 -10.94 34.41
CA SER A 209 0.46 -11.09 33.40
C SER A 209 1.11 -9.73 33.12
N ASN A 210 2.41 -9.75 32.77
CA ASN A 210 3.14 -8.54 32.35
C ASN A 210 3.15 -8.33 30.82
N THR A 211 2.32 -9.09 30.10
CA THR A 211 2.07 -8.93 28.66
C THR A 211 0.63 -8.51 28.42
N VAL A 212 0.38 -7.77 27.33
CA VAL A 212 -0.97 -7.52 26.82
C VAL A 212 -1.49 -8.82 26.21
N ASP A 213 -2.17 -9.60 27.03
CA ASP A 213 -2.80 -10.85 26.66
C ASP A 213 -4.30 -10.60 26.44
N ASN A 214 -4.70 -10.33 25.20
CA ASN A 214 -6.11 -10.25 24.80
C ASN A 214 -6.76 -11.64 24.64
N ARG A 215 -6.13 -12.67 25.23
CA ARG A 215 -6.48 -14.08 25.04
C ARG A 215 -7.85 -14.35 25.62
N HIS A 216 -8.87 -14.32 24.78
CA HIS A 216 -10.02 -15.19 25.01
C HIS A 216 -10.78 -15.59 23.75
N PHE A 217 -10.30 -15.23 22.56
CA PHE A 217 -10.69 -15.91 21.35
C PHE A 217 -9.59 -16.90 20.94
N ALA A 218 -10.00 -18.03 20.37
CA ALA A 218 -9.08 -18.74 19.52
C ALA A 218 -8.83 -17.82 18.33
N LEU A 219 -7.59 -17.79 17.83
CA LEU A 219 -7.30 -17.20 16.53
C LEU A 219 -8.39 -17.62 15.56
N ASP A 220 -8.88 -16.67 14.77
CA ASP A 220 -9.90 -16.94 13.77
C ASP A 220 -9.33 -16.94 12.35
N GLY A 221 -8.04 -16.60 12.23
CA GLY A 221 -7.26 -16.63 11.00
C GLY A 221 -7.38 -15.35 10.18
N TYR A 222 -7.91 -14.26 10.74
CA TYR A 222 -7.94 -12.95 10.11
C TYR A 222 -7.18 -11.92 10.95
N VAL A 223 -6.34 -11.12 10.29
CA VAL A 223 -5.73 -9.93 10.87
C VAL A 223 -6.62 -8.73 10.57
N GLU A 224 -7.16 -8.14 11.62
CA GLU A 224 -8.25 -7.17 11.48
C GLU A 224 -7.80 -5.77 11.91
N GLY A 225 -7.96 -4.84 10.97
CA GLY A 225 -7.82 -3.42 11.20
C GLY A 225 -9.02 -2.80 11.93
N THR A 226 -8.90 -1.52 12.25
CA THR A 226 -9.92 -0.75 12.92
C THR A 226 -10.76 0.04 11.91
N ALA A 227 -11.60 0.97 12.39
CA ALA A 227 -12.35 1.86 11.51
C ALA A 227 -11.58 3.14 11.15
N GLY A 228 -10.34 3.31 11.62
CA GLY A 228 -9.48 4.45 11.33
C GLY A 228 -8.21 4.01 10.61
N ASP A 229 -7.34 4.96 10.26
CA ASP A 229 -6.11 4.70 9.52
C ASP A 229 -5.14 3.80 10.32
N ASP A 230 -4.90 2.59 9.84
CA ASP A 230 -4.04 1.59 10.44
C ASP A 230 -2.76 1.33 9.64
N LEU A 231 -1.71 0.91 10.37
CA LEU A 231 -0.50 0.33 9.78
C LEU A 231 -0.48 -1.15 10.16
N ILE A 232 -0.87 -2.00 9.22
CA ILE A 232 -0.93 -3.44 9.37
C ILE A 232 0.34 -4.03 8.75
N ASP A 233 1.32 -4.29 9.60
CA ASP A 233 2.57 -4.97 9.27
C ASP A 233 2.85 -6.10 10.27
N ALA A 234 3.96 -6.81 10.16
CA ALA A 234 4.39 -7.85 11.12
C ALA A 234 4.47 -7.39 12.59
N ALA A 235 4.43 -6.08 12.87
CA ALA A 235 4.40 -5.52 14.22
C ALA A 235 3.00 -5.08 14.67
N TYR A 236 1.96 -5.29 13.85
CA TYR A 236 0.58 -4.97 14.17
C TYR A 236 0.05 -5.81 15.35
N LEU A 237 -0.63 -5.15 16.28
CA LEU A 237 -1.15 -5.73 17.53
C LEU A 237 -2.63 -5.35 17.77
N GLY A 238 -3.25 -4.67 16.80
CA GLY A 238 -4.63 -4.16 16.93
C GLY A 238 -5.69 -5.24 16.77
N ASP A 239 -5.29 -6.42 16.28
CA ASP A 239 -6.16 -7.56 16.09
C ASP A 239 -6.80 -8.03 17.42
N PRO A 240 -8.14 -8.20 17.49
CA PRO A 240 -8.81 -8.54 18.75
C PRO A 240 -8.49 -9.96 19.24
N GLU A 241 -8.29 -10.91 18.31
CA GLU A 241 -8.02 -12.33 18.52
C GLU A 241 -6.51 -12.59 18.74
N GLY A 242 -5.69 -11.70 18.20
CA GLY A 242 -4.22 -11.69 18.25
C GLY A 242 -3.55 -12.37 17.05
N ASP A 243 -4.26 -12.56 15.94
CA ASP A 243 -3.74 -12.99 14.64
C ASP A 243 -2.74 -11.94 14.11
N ARG A 244 -1.69 -12.39 13.41
CA ARG A 244 -0.59 -11.51 13.00
C ARG A 244 0.05 -11.93 11.69
N ILE A 245 0.44 -10.90 10.94
CA ILE A 245 1.26 -11.03 9.75
C ILE A 245 2.56 -11.82 10.00
N ASP A 246 2.87 -12.78 9.13
CA ASP A 246 4.08 -13.61 9.10
C ASP A 246 4.40 -14.30 10.44
N ASN A 247 3.38 -14.64 11.23
CA ASN A 247 3.58 -15.19 12.59
C ASN A 247 3.41 -16.72 12.67
N GLY A 248 3.22 -17.38 11.53
CA GLY A 248 3.02 -18.82 11.44
C GLY A 248 1.76 -19.30 12.17
N ASP A 249 0.74 -18.44 12.22
CA ASP A 249 -0.52 -18.67 12.90
C ASP A 249 -1.73 -18.76 11.97
N ALA A 250 -1.48 -18.91 10.66
CA ALA A 250 -2.47 -19.37 9.68
C ALA A 250 -3.15 -20.69 10.12
N ILE A 251 -4.48 -20.64 10.30
CA ILE A 251 -5.27 -21.77 10.79
C ILE A 251 -6.39 -22.21 9.85
N LEU A 252 -6.70 -21.42 8.82
CA LEU A 252 -7.85 -21.70 7.96
C LEU A 252 -7.51 -22.82 6.95
N PRO A 253 -8.47 -23.69 6.61
CA PRO A 253 -8.18 -24.81 5.72
C PRO A 253 -7.81 -24.36 4.30
N GLY A 254 -6.56 -24.61 3.90
CA GLY A 254 -6.04 -24.25 2.58
C GLY A 254 -4.76 -23.44 2.70
N ASP A 255 -4.67 -22.66 3.77
CA ASP A 255 -3.59 -21.73 4.04
C ASP A 255 -2.31 -22.51 4.42
N GLY A 256 -1.21 -22.11 3.80
CA GLY A 256 0.15 -22.52 4.05
C GLY A 256 0.76 -21.79 5.25
N PRO A 257 2.06 -22.04 5.53
CA PRO A 257 2.80 -21.23 6.49
C PRO A 257 2.88 -19.79 5.99
N ASP A 258 2.56 -18.85 6.89
CA ASP A 258 2.65 -17.41 6.66
C ASP A 258 1.65 -16.87 5.60
N ASP A 259 0.69 -17.69 5.14
CA ASP A 259 -0.45 -17.20 4.36
C ASP A 259 -1.41 -16.41 5.28
N ASP A 260 -1.48 -15.10 5.11
CA ASP A 260 -2.26 -14.19 5.94
C ASP A 260 -3.58 -13.77 5.28
N ARG A 261 -4.61 -13.53 6.10
CA ARG A 261 -5.87 -12.94 5.65
C ARG A 261 -6.12 -11.64 6.37
N VAL A 262 -6.23 -10.54 5.64
CA VAL A 262 -6.29 -9.20 6.21
C VAL A 262 -7.60 -8.51 5.86
N LEU A 263 -8.25 -7.94 6.87
CA LEU A 263 -9.40 -7.04 6.72
C LEU A 263 -9.00 -5.66 7.25
N ALA A 264 -8.61 -4.74 6.37
CA ALA A 264 -8.01 -3.46 6.78
C ALA A 264 -9.01 -2.51 7.46
N GLY A 265 -10.25 -2.48 6.99
CA GLY A 265 -11.32 -1.71 7.61
C GLY A 265 -11.75 -0.52 6.77
N ARG A 266 -12.16 0.59 7.39
CA ARG A 266 -12.69 1.77 6.65
C ARG A 266 -11.73 2.96 6.64
N GLY A 267 -10.51 2.76 7.14
CA GLY A 267 -9.49 3.79 7.30
C GLY A 267 -8.79 4.12 5.99
N ASN A 268 -7.78 4.98 6.01
CA ASN A 268 -6.77 4.99 4.96
C ASN A 268 -5.61 4.13 5.45
N ASP A 269 -5.63 2.88 5.07
CA ASP A 269 -4.82 1.85 5.69
C ASP A 269 -3.53 1.59 4.91
N THR A 270 -2.50 1.15 5.61
CA THR A 270 -1.24 0.71 5.01
C THR A 270 -1.02 -0.73 5.41
N VAL A 271 -1.10 -1.64 4.46
CA VAL A 271 -0.99 -3.09 4.65
C VAL A 271 0.28 -3.60 3.97
N TYR A 272 1.07 -4.36 4.73
CA TYR A 272 2.17 -5.19 4.23
C TYR A 272 1.89 -6.63 4.66
N SER A 273 1.44 -7.49 3.74
CA SER A 273 1.05 -8.88 4.08
C SER A 273 2.23 -9.86 4.10
N GLY A 274 3.31 -9.59 3.37
CA GLY A 274 4.60 -10.19 3.66
C GLY A 274 4.92 -11.40 2.81
N ALA A 275 5.04 -12.59 3.42
CA ALA A 275 5.45 -13.79 2.71
C ALA A 275 4.44 -14.91 2.88
N GLY A 276 3.87 -15.41 1.80
CA GLY A 276 2.79 -16.38 1.86
C GLY A 276 1.85 -16.12 0.69
N ASP A 277 0.93 -17.04 0.39
CA ASP A 277 -0.14 -16.74 -0.55
C ASP A 277 -1.24 -15.97 0.21
N ASP A 278 -1.17 -14.63 0.22
CA ASP A 278 -1.96 -13.77 1.10
C ASP A 278 -3.32 -13.38 0.50
N SER A 279 -4.26 -12.98 1.36
CA SER A 279 -5.57 -12.44 0.98
C SER A 279 -5.86 -11.13 1.72
N VAL A 280 -5.89 -10.00 1.02
CA VAL A 280 -6.09 -8.67 1.64
C VAL A 280 -7.33 -7.98 1.08
N GLU A 281 -8.20 -7.51 1.98
CA GLU A 281 -9.32 -6.61 1.65
C GLU A 281 -9.11 -5.24 2.33
N GLY A 282 -8.85 -4.19 1.53
CA GLY A 282 -8.79 -2.79 1.97
C GLY A 282 -10.14 -2.24 2.43
N GLN A 283 -11.22 -2.74 1.80
CA GLN A 283 -12.64 -2.35 1.97
C GLN A 283 -12.95 -0.91 1.61
N GLY A 284 -12.39 0.10 2.26
CA GLY A 284 -12.52 1.44 1.70
C GLY A 284 -11.86 2.51 2.49
N GLY A 285 -11.46 3.57 1.82
CA GLY A 285 -10.32 4.33 2.28
C GLY A 285 -9.58 4.94 1.12
N ARG A 286 -8.36 5.38 1.35
CA ARG A 286 -7.32 5.41 0.32
C ARG A 286 -6.23 4.53 0.89
N ASP A 287 -6.15 3.33 0.38
CA ASP A 287 -5.35 2.27 0.96
C ASP A 287 -4.06 2.09 0.18
N TYR A 288 -3.01 1.70 0.90
CA TYR A 288 -1.77 1.21 0.32
C TYR A 288 -1.64 -0.25 0.72
N ILE A 289 -1.62 -1.14 -0.27
CA ILE A 289 -1.54 -2.59 -0.07
C ILE A 289 -0.32 -3.13 -0.85
N ASP A 290 0.51 -3.91 -0.17
CA ASP A 290 1.70 -4.56 -0.71
C ASP A 290 1.68 -6.04 -0.29
N GLY A 291 1.43 -6.93 -1.27
CA GLY A 291 1.30 -8.37 -1.10
C GLY A 291 2.62 -9.03 -0.70
N GLY A 292 3.69 -8.64 -1.38
CA GLY A 292 5.05 -9.07 -1.03
C GLY A 292 5.47 -10.30 -1.85
N THR A 293 5.58 -11.47 -1.23
CA THR A 293 5.99 -12.68 -1.95
C THR A 293 4.98 -13.80 -1.79
N GLY A 294 4.50 -14.35 -2.90
CA GLY A 294 3.48 -15.39 -2.92
C GLY A 294 2.55 -15.20 -4.10
N ASN A 295 1.49 -15.99 -4.20
CA ASN A 295 0.41 -15.75 -5.16
C ASN A 295 -0.75 -15.11 -4.40
N ASP A 296 -0.74 -13.78 -4.38
CA ASP A 296 -1.59 -13.01 -3.49
C ASP A 296 -2.93 -12.69 -4.12
N THR A 297 -3.96 -12.48 -3.29
CA THR A 297 -5.27 -11.95 -3.70
C THR A 297 -5.53 -10.65 -2.97
N LEU A 298 -5.44 -9.54 -3.70
CA LEU A 298 -5.45 -8.19 -3.14
C LEU A 298 -6.62 -7.39 -3.71
N ASP A 299 -7.43 -6.81 -2.83
CA ASP A 299 -8.58 -5.98 -3.17
C ASP A 299 -8.47 -4.64 -2.44
N GLY A 300 -8.33 -3.54 -3.20
CA GLY A 300 -8.30 -2.17 -2.67
C GLY A 300 -9.62 -1.75 -2.04
N GLY A 301 -10.74 -2.24 -2.57
CA GLY A 301 -12.08 -1.85 -2.15
C GLY A 301 -12.46 -0.46 -2.63
N GLY A 302 -13.01 0.36 -1.73
CA GLY A 302 -13.58 1.65 -2.09
C GLY A 302 -12.65 2.83 -1.82
N GLY A 303 -12.01 3.36 -2.83
CA GLY A 303 -11.45 4.71 -2.89
C GLY A 303 -10.31 4.78 -3.88
N ASP A 304 -9.38 5.72 -3.69
CA ASP A 304 -8.28 5.90 -4.66
C ASP A 304 -7.03 5.18 -4.15
N ASP A 305 -6.89 3.91 -4.46
CA ASP A 305 -5.98 2.98 -3.78
C ASP A 305 -4.67 2.77 -4.55
N THR A 306 -3.68 2.20 -3.86
CA THR A 306 -2.45 1.72 -4.46
C THR A 306 -2.24 0.28 -4.03
N VAL A 307 -2.31 -0.65 -4.99
CA VAL A 307 -2.21 -2.09 -4.73
C VAL A 307 -1.05 -2.66 -5.52
N ILE A 308 -0.15 -3.37 -4.84
CA ILE A 308 1.08 -3.96 -5.39
C ILE A 308 1.04 -5.46 -5.08
N GLY A 309 1.04 -6.30 -6.12
CA GLY A 309 1.12 -7.76 -6.02
C GLY A 309 2.45 -8.19 -5.44
N GLY A 310 3.53 -7.97 -6.18
CA GLY A 310 4.89 -8.20 -5.71
C GLY A 310 5.56 -9.31 -6.52
N THR A 311 5.89 -10.43 -5.90
CA THR A 311 6.47 -11.57 -6.64
C THR A 311 5.58 -12.80 -6.54
N GLY A 312 5.25 -13.39 -7.68
CA GLY A 312 4.39 -14.56 -7.82
C GLY A 312 3.22 -14.22 -8.72
N ASN A 313 2.23 -15.11 -8.85
CA ASN A 313 1.12 -14.88 -9.78
C ASN A 313 -0.09 -14.33 -9.02
N ASP A 314 -0.30 -13.03 -9.08
CA ASP A 314 -1.20 -12.32 -8.19
C ASP A 314 -2.57 -12.04 -8.82
N LEU A 315 -3.58 -11.87 -7.96
CA LEU A 315 -4.90 -11.35 -8.30
C LEU A 315 -5.06 -9.97 -7.66
N VAL A 316 -5.04 -8.91 -8.45
CA VAL A 316 -5.07 -7.52 -7.99
C VAL A 316 -6.35 -6.82 -8.47
N TYR A 317 -7.13 -6.26 -7.54
CA TYR A 317 -8.37 -5.54 -7.81
C TYR A 317 -8.33 -4.13 -7.19
N GLY A 318 -8.69 -3.11 -7.96
CA GLY A 318 -8.85 -1.72 -7.48
C GLY A 318 -10.26 -1.42 -6.95
N ASP A 319 -11.26 -2.01 -7.59
CA ASP A 319 -12.68 -1.87 -7.25
C ASP A 319 -13.27 -0.47 -7.55
N ALA A 320 -13.33 0.46 -6.60
CA ALA A 320 -14.07 1.71 -6.79
C ALA A 320 -13.26 2.96 -6.44
N GLY A 321 -12.74 3.62 -7.46
CA GLY A 321 -12.09 4.93 -7.39
C GLY A 321 -10.99 5.01 -8.42
N SER A 322 -10.07 5.96 -8.31
CA SER A 322 -8.96 6.06 -9.28
C SER A 322 -7.71 5.40 -8.71
N ASP A 323 -7.45 4.18 -9.17
CA ASP A 323 -6.48 3.28 -8.55
C ASP A 323 -5.15 3.21 -9.32
N LEU A 324 -4.12 2.82 -8.57
CA LEU A 324 -2.82 2.43 -9.10
C LEU A 324 -2.56 0.96 -8.77
N LEU A 325 -2.60 0.11 -9.79
CA LEU A 325 -2.51 -1.35 -9.64
C LEU A 325 -1.24 -1.88 -10.32
N LEU A 326 -0.42 -2.62 -9.56
CA LEU A 326 0.84 -3.20 -10.03
C LEU A 326 0.84 -4.72 -9.78
N GLY A 327 1.10 -5.51 -10.81
CA GLY A 327 1.36 -6.96 -10.68
C GLY A 327 2.80 -7.26 -10.25
N ASP A 328 3.76 -6.54 -10.84
CA ASP A 328 5.20 -6.72 -10.65
C ASP A 328 5.76 -8.01 -11.29
N ASP A 329 6.33 -8.97 -10.56
CA ASP A 329 6.99 -10.15 -11.14
C ASP A 329 6.04 -11.36 -11.11
N GLY A 330 5.47 -11.78 -12.24
CA GLY A 330 4.44 -12.81 -12.22
C GLY A 330 3.66 -12.96 -13.52
N ASP A 331 2.85 -14.01 -13.65
CA ASP A 331 1.74 -14.01 -14.60
C ASP A 331 0.47 -13.56 -13.86
N ASP A 332 0.18 -12.25 -13.89
CA ASP A 332 -0.80 -11.63 -12.98
C ASP A 332 -2.18 -11.44 -13.60
N TYR A 333 -3.19 -11.28 -12.75
CA TYR A 333 -4.53 -10.80 -13.11
C TYR A 333 -4.78 -9.46 -12.43
N ILE A 334 -5.10 -8.43 -13.20
CA ILE A 334 -5.33 -7.08 -12.69
C ILE A 334 -6.67 -6.54 -13.20
N GLY A 335 -7.53 -6.06 -12.30
CA GLY A 335 -8.83 -5.46 -12.62
C GLY A 335 -9.03 -4.08 -11.98
N GLY A 336 -9.25 -3.06 -12.79
CA GLY A 336 -9.56 -1.68 -12.36
C GLY A 336 -10.98 -1.54 -11.81
N SER A 337 -11.96 -2.05 -12.55
CA SER A 337 -13.39 -2.01 -12.23
C SER A 337 -14.02 -0.64 -12.49
N THR A 338 -14.15 0.26 -11.51
CA THR A 338 -14.79 1.57 -11.73
C THR A 338 -13.88 2.72 -11.35
N GLY A 339 -13.61 3.59 -12.32
CA GLY A 339 -12.88 4.84 -12.13
C GLY A 339 -11.82 5.03 -13.22
N ASP A 340 -11.02 6.09 -13.10
CA ASP A 340 -9.93 6.31 -14.07
C ASP A 340 -8.66 5.63 -13.50
N ASP A 341 -8.38 4.40 -13.91
CA ASP A 341 -7.33 3.57 -13.29
C ASP A 341 -6.00 3.56 -14.06
N THR A 342 -4.92 3.24 -13.35
CA THR A 342 -3.60 2.96 -13.94
C THR A 342 -3.15 1.55 -13.60
N LEU A 343 -3.07 0.69 -14.62
CA LEU A 343 -2.70 -0.72 -14.49
C LEU A 343 -1.30 -0.95 -15.07
N ILE A 344 -0.47 -1.65 -14.29
CA ILE A 344 0.91 -2.01 -14.65
C ILE A 344 1.08 -3.50 -14.42
N GLY A 345 1.12 -4.30 -15.49
CA GLY A 345 1.34 -5.74 -15.42
C GLY A 345 2.70 -6.07 -14.79
N GLY A 346 3.78 -5.68 -15.48
CA GLY A 346 5.13 -5.93 -15.00
C GLY A 346 5.81 -7.02 -15.82
N ALA A 347 6.49 -7.95 -15.18
CA ALA A 347 7.25 -9.00 -15.82
C ALA A 347 6.48 -10.33 -15.81
N GLY A 348 5.95 -10.70 -16.97
CA GLY A 348 5.36 -12.02 -17.22
C GLY A 348 4.25 -11.89 -18.25
N ALA A 349 3.34 -12.86 -18.29
CA ALA A 349 2.21 -12.86 -19.20
C ALA A 349 0.92 -12.48 -18.46
N ASP A 350 0.69 -11.18 -18.36
CA ASP A 350 -0.36 -10.63 -17.50
C ASP A 350 -1.72 -10.54 -18.20
N THR A 351 -2.78 -10.51 -17.41
CA THR A 351 -4.13 -10.22 -17.89
C THR A 351 -4.67 -8.99 -17.18
N MET A 352 -4.91 -7.92 -17.93
CA MET A 352 -5.37 -6.63 -17.38
C MET A 352 -6.75 -6.23 -17.94
N PHE A 353 -7.66 -5.84 -17.05
CA PHE A 353 -9.01 -5.35 -17.36
C PHE A 353 -9.23 -3.97 -16.78
N GLY A 354 -9.52 -2.97 -17.62
CA GLY A 354 -9.89 -1.62 -17.18
C GLY A 354 -11.33 -1.58 -16.65
N ALA A 355 -12.25 -2.04 -17.50
CA ALA A 355 -13.69 -2.20 -17.28
C ALA A 355 -14.54 -0.95 -17.55
N GLU A 356 -14.78 -0.09 -16.56
CA GLU A 356 -15.55 1.15 -16.75
C GLU A 356 -14.64 2.39 -16.71
N ASP A 357 -15.03 3.43 -17.44
CA ASP A 357 -14.37 4.74 -17.44
C ASP A 357 -13.07 4.84 -18.26
N ARG A 358 -11.97 5.40 -17.73
CA ARG A 358 -10.81 5.81 -18.57
C ARG A 358 -9.51 5.28 -18.01
N ASP A 359 -9.09 4.15 -18.55
CA ASP A 359 -7.97 3.44 -17.98
C ASP A 359 -6.68 3.66 -18.76
N THR A 360 -5.56 3.53 -18.05
CA THR A 360 -4.23 3.62 -18.63
C THR A 360 -3.42 2.37 -18.29
N PHE A 361 -3.04 1.63 -19.33
CA PHE A 361 -2.18 0.46 -19.25
C PHE A 361 -0.74 0.84 -19.57
N ILE A 362 0.19 0.60 -18.66
CA ILE A 362 1.62 0.95 -18.78
C ILE A 362 2.47 -0.27 -18.44
N GLY A 363 3.77 -0.27 -18.79
CA GLY A 363 4.69 -1.33 -18.40
C GLY A 363 4.46 -2.67 -19.10
N THR A 364 3.55 -2.71 -20.07
CA THR A 364 3.08 -3.93 -20.74
C THR A 364 4.21 -4.64 -21.47
N THR A 365 4.24 -5.97 -21.44
CA THR A 365 5.25 -6.80 -22.07
C THR A 365 4.67 -7.80 -23.08
N ALA A 366 5.50 -8.77 -23.47
CA ALA A 366 5.12 -9.76 -24.45
C ALA A 366 4.51 -10.97 -23.75
N GLY A 367 3.26 -11.27 -24.05
CA GLY A 367 2.48 -12.29 -23.35
C GLY A 367 1.15 -11.72 -22.88
N ASP A 368 1.11 -10.42 -22.59
CA ASP A 368 -0.04 -9.80 -21.95
C ASP A 368 -1.31 -9.84 -22.80
N MET A 369 -2.44 -9.90 -22.11
CA MET A 369 -3.77 -9.70 -22.65
C MET A 369 -4.43 -8.51 -21.95
N ILE A 370 -4.83 -7.52 -22.75
CA ILE A 370 -5.44 -6.28 -22.25
C ILE A 370 -6.86 -6.14 -22.79
N ASP A 371 -7.78 -5.74 -21.92
CA ASP A 371 -9.14 -5.36 -22.29
C ASP A 371 -9.52 -4.06 -21.56
N GLY A 372 -9.73 -2.98 -22.31
CA GLY A 372 -10.16 -1.69 -21.74
C GLY A 372 -11.58 -1.74 -21.17
N GLY A 373 -12.45 -2.59 -21.73
CA GLY A 373 -13.87 -2.55 -21.42
C GLY A 373 -14.62 -1.48 -22.21
N GLU A 374 -15.92 -1.37 -21.95
CA GLU A 374 -16.85 -0.51 -22.70
C GLU A 374 -17.83 0.23 -21.76
N GLY A 375 -17.56 0.14 -20.45
CA GLY A 375 -18.40 0.74 -19.42
C GLY A 375 -18.07 2.22 -19.21
N GLY A 376 -18.99 2.97 -18.60
CA GLY A 376 -18.72 4.34 -18.19
C GLY A 376 -18.29 5.29 -19.33
N ALA A 377 -17.30 6.13 -19.06
CA ALA A 377 -16.72 7.12 -19.95
C ALA A 377 -15.61 6.58 -20.89
N ASP A 378 -15.85 5.41 -21.50
CA ASP A 378 -15.08 4.68 -22.54
C ASP A 378 -13.92 5.42 -23.22
N PHE A 379 -12.75 5.48 -22.57
CA PHE A 379 -11.55 5.97 -23.25
C PHE A 379 -10.25 5.46 -22.65
N ASP A 380 -9.85 4.30 -23.15
CA ASP A 380 -8.73 3.55 -22.64
C ASP A 380 -7.46 3.79 -23.44
N THR A 381 -6.35 3.74 -22.72
CA THR A 381 -5.03 4.08 -23.23
C THR A 381 -4.03 2.98 -22.97
N LEU A 382 -3.59 2.32 -24.04
CA LEU A 382 -2.40 1.48 -24.02
C LEU A 382 -1.15 2.34 -24.27
N ASP A 383 -0.31 2.48 -23.26
CA ASP A 383 0.93 3.25 -23.34
C ASP A 383 2.14 2.37 -23.66
N LEU A 384 2.61 2.46 -24.91
CA LEU A 384 3.81 1.77 -25.39
C LEU A 384 5.01 2.72 -25.48
N ARG A 385 5.00 3.86 -24.78
CA ARG A 385 6.11 4.82 -24.81
C ARG A 385 7.37 4.28 -24.12
N ASP A 386 7.24 3.37 -23.17
CA ASP A 386 8.40 2.76 -22.50
C ASP A 386 9.17 1.79 -23.42
N TRP A 387 8.52 1.30 -24.48
CA TRP A 387 9.19 0.53 -25.50
C TRP A 387 10.04 1.44 -26.42
N PRO A 388 11.29 1.04 -26.74
CA PRO A 388 12.12 1.82 -27.65
C PRO A 388 11.42 1.95 -29.02
N ALA A 389 11.37 3.15 -29.59
CA ALA A 389 10.60 3.35 -30.81
C ALA A 389 11.12 2.49 -31.98
N GLY A 390 10.19 1.96 -32.77
CA GLY A 390 10.47 0.98 -33.81
C GLY A 390 10.61 -0.47 -33.30
N ARG A 391 10.47 -0.72 -32.00
CA ARG A 391 10.41 -2.07 -31.40
C ARG A 391 9.01 -2.62 -31.26
N THR A 392 7.99 -1.87 -31.66
CA THR A 392 6.60 -2.30 -31.66
C THR A 392 5.99 -2.15 -33.05
N ASN A 393 5.22 -3.14 -33.47
CA ASN A 393 4.36 -3.08 -34.64
C ASN A 393 2.91 -3.34 -34.21
N ILE A 394 1.99 -2.44 -34.53
CA ILE A 394 0.58 -2.55 -34.11
C ILE A 394 -0.25 -3.04 -35.28
N ILE A 395 -0.90 -4.18 -35.10
CA ILE A 395 -1.79 -4.82 -36.06
C ILE A 395 -3.21 -4.74 -35.51
N TYR A 396 -4.01 -3.82 -36.05
CA TYR A 396 -5.42 -3.67 -35.66
C TYR A 396 -6.30 -4.76 -36.30
N ASP A 397 -7.35 -5.19 -35.60
CA ASP A 397 -8.40 -6.01 -36.18
C ASP A 397 -9.08 -5.23 -37.33
N PRO A 398 -9.23 -5.81 -38.53
CA PRO A 398 -9.84 -5.14 -39.66
C PRO A 398 -11.30 -4.71 -39.47
N ASN A 399 -12.02 -5.34 -38.53
CA ASN A 399 -13.44 -5.13 -38.24
C ASN A 399 -13.65 -4.31 -36.96
N ASN A 400 -12.70 -4.31 -36.02
CA ASN A 400 -12.73 -3.48 -34.83
C ASN A 400 -11.36 -2.79 -34.59
N PRO A 401 -11.21 -1.48 -34.89
CA PRO A 401 -9.95 -0.76 -34.70
C PRO A 401 -9.57 -0.52 -33.23
N GLU A 402 -10.44 -0.83 -32.27
CA GLU A 402 -10.14 -0.86 -30.83
C GLU A 402 -9.53 -2.19 -30.38
N ASN A 403 -9.49 -3.20 -31.26
CA ASN A 403 -8.89 -4.50 -31.00
C ASN A 403 -7.64 -4.70 -31.86
N GLY A 404 -6.74 -5.57 -31.41
CA GLY A 404 -5.58 -5.95 -32.20
C GLY A 404 -4.49 -6.64 -31.41
N ILE A 405 -3.31 -6.65 -32.03
CA ILE A 405 -2.10 -7.24 -31.48
C ILE A 405 -0.96 -6.24 -31.61
N VAL A 406 -0.12 -6.16 -30.58
CA VAL A 406 1.19 -5.52 -30.62
C VAL A 406 2.24 -6.61 -30.80
N GLU A 407 3.03 -6.53 -31.87
CA GLU A 407 4.23 -7.35 -32.04
C GLU A 407 5.44 -6.60 -31.49
N PHE A 408 6.15 -7.21 -30.53
CA PHE A 408 7.43 -6.73 -30.04
C PHE A 408 8.55 -7.29 -30.92
N LEU A 409 9.47 -6.44 -31.35
CA LEU A 409 10.54 -6.82 -32.27
C LEU A 409 11.87 -6.97 -31.54
N ASP A 410 12.72 -7.89 -32.00
CA ASP A 410 14.11 -8.03 -31.59
C ASP A 410 15.03 -6.96 -32.26
N LEU A 411 16.34 -7.02 -32.01
CA LEU A 411 17.31 -6.09 -32.62
C LEU A 411 17.46 -6.25 -34.13
N GLN A 412 17.02 -7.39 -34.68
CA GLN A 412 17.08 -7.74 -36.08
C GLN A 412 15.75 -7.44 -36.80
N GLY A 413 14.72 -7.00 -36.07
CA GLY A 413 13.39 -6.69 -36.57
C GLY A 413 12.47 -7.91 -36.70
N ASN A 414 12.82 -9.06 -36.13
CA ASN A 414 11.92 -10.21 -36.06
C ASN A 414 10.99 -10.08 -34.86
N VAL A 415 9.80 -10.68 -34.94
CA VAL A 415 8.86 -10.73 -33.82
C VAL A 415 9.44 -11.60 -32.70
N ALA A 416 9.70 -10.98 -31.56
CA ALA A 416 10.17 -11.60 -30.34
C ALA A 416 9.02 -12.09 -29.45
N GLY A 417 7.86 -11.43 -29.53
CA GLY A 417 6.66 -11.79 -28.79
C GLY A 417 5.49 -10.86 -29.14
N THR A 418 4.33 -11.12 -28.55
CA THR A 418 3.09 -10.41 -28.86
C THR A 418 2.28 -10.09 -27.61
N LEU A 419 1.54 -8.99 -27.66
CA LEU A 419 0.49 -8.64 -26.70
C LEU A 419 -0.84 -8.52 -27.45
N GLU A 420 -1.92 -9.00 -26.85
CA GLU A 420 -3.28 -8.84 -27.37
C GLU A 420 -3.98 -7.68 -26.65
N PHE A 421 -4.69 -6.83 -27.39
CA PHE A 421 -5.52 -5.78 -26.79
C PHE A 421 -6.94 -5.79 -27.37
N LYS A 422 -7.91 -5.46 -26.53
CA LYS A 422 -9.33 -5.28 -26.86
C LYS A 422 -9.84 -3.99 -26.26
N ASN A 423 -10.80 -3.37 -26.94
CA ASN A 423 -11.51 -2.18 -26.48
C ASN A 423 -10.53 -1.06 -26.03
N ILE A 424 -9.53 -0.76 -26.87
CA ILE A 424 -8.57 0.33 -26.62
C ILE A 424 -8.72 1.43 -27.67
N GLU A 425 -9.20 2.60 -27.25
CA GLU A 425 -9.43 3.75 -28.12
C GLU A 425 -8.09 4.39 -28.53
N ARG A 426 -7.12 4.38 -27.61
CA ARG A 426 -5.85 5.09 -27.77
C ARG A 426 -4.64 4.20 -27.50
N ILE A 427 -3.75 4.12 -28.47
CA ILE A 427 -2.41 3.54 -28.28
C ILE A 427 -1.37 4.66 -28.42
N GLU A 428 -0.61 4.92 -27.36
CA GLU A 428 0.47 5.91 -27.38
C GLU A 428 1.80 5.24 -27.72
N THR A 429 2.50 5.75 -28.74
CA THR A 429 3.82 5.24 -29.16
C THR A 429 4.82 6.38 -29.30
N ASN A 430 6.10 6.05 -29.12
CA ASN A 430 7.19 7.03 -29.11
C ASN A 430 7.82 7.36 -30.48
N VAL A 431 7.17 7.05 -31.61
CA VAL A 431 7.80 7.21 -32.94
C VAL A 431 7.66 8.65 -33.50
N PRO A 432 8.76 9.41 -33.67
CA PRO A 432 8.71 10.72 -34.30
C PRO A 432 8.66 10.58 -35.84
N CYS A 433 7.68 11.15 -36.51
CA CYS A 433 7.47 10.95 -37.94
C CYS A 433 7.51 12.26 -38.72
N PHE A 434 7.95 12.20 -39.97
CA PHE A 434 7.83 13.26 -40.97
C PHE A 434 6.54 13.10 -41.78
N THR A 435 6.09 14.15 -42.45
CA THR A 435 5.02 14.07 -43.46
C THR A 435 5.57 14.25 -44.87
N PRO A 436 4.88 13.75 -45.92
CA PRO A 436 5.24 13.99 -47.31
C PRO A 436 5.52 15.45 -47.63
N GLY A 437 6.49 15.69 -48.52
CA GLY A 437 6.97 17.02 -48.87
C GLY A 437 8.08 17.55 -47.96
N THR A 438 8.38 16.89 -46.84
CA THR A 438 9.57 17.21 -46.04
C THR A 438 10.83 16.84 -46.80
N MET A 439 11.73 17.79 -47.00
CA MET A 439 12.97 17.62 -47.73
C MET A 439 14.09 17.21 -46.79
N ILE A 440 14.65 16.02 -47.00
CA ILE A 440 15.76 15.47 -46.22
C ILE A 440 17.06 15.65 -47.00
N ALA A 441 18.11 16.14 -46.36
CA ALA A 441 19.41 16.32 -47.00
C ALA A 441 20.08 14.96 -47.28
N THR A 442 20.35 14.68 -48.56
CA THR A 442 21.09 13.48 -48.99
C THR A 442 22.42 13.87 -49.63
N LEU A 443 23.31 12.89 -49.84
CA LEU A 443 24.56 13.11 -50.59
C LEU A 443 24.32 13.61 -52.03
N LYS A 444 23.14 13.38 -52.61
CA LYS A 444 22.78 13.81 -53.98
C LYS A 444 21.99 15.13 -54.01
N GLY A 445 21.83 15.80 -52.87
CA GLY A 445 20.95 16.96 -52.69
C GLY A 445 19.73 16.62 -51.84
N GLU A 446 18.85 17.61 -51.64
CA GLU A 446 17.62 17.41 -50.87
C GLU A 446 16.66 16.46 -51.61
N MET A 447 16.11 15.48 -50.88
CA MET A 447 15.11 14.54 -51.40
C MET A 447 13.88 14.54 -50.49
N ALA A 448 12.69 14.53 -51.09
CA ALA A 448 11.46 14.44 -50.33
C ALA A 448 11.37 13.08 -49.61
N VAL A 449 10.93 13.08 -48.35
CA VAL A 449 10.94 11.92 -47.46
C VAL A 449 10.15 10.73 -48.01
N GLU A 450 9.08 10.97 -48.76
CA GLU A 450 8.27 9.95 -49.43
C GLU A 450 8.98 9.22 -50.59
N ASN A 451 10.12 9.74 -51.05
CA ASN A 451 10.93 9.13 -52.11
C ASN A 451 12.14 8.37 -51.58
N LEU A 452 12.46 8.49 -50.29
CA LEU A 452 13.54 7.78 -49.64
C LEU A 452 13.27 6.27 -49.59
N LYS A 453 14.35 5.50 -49.63
CA LYS A 453 14.35 4.03 -49.57
C LYS A 453 15.48 3.54 -48.66
N VAL A 454 15.33 2.31 -48.16
CA VAL A 454 16.43 1.59 -47.52
C VAL A 454 17.64 1.58 -48.46
N GLY A 455 18.81 1.94 -47.93
CA GLY A 455 20.05 2.09 -48.68
C GLY A 455 20.37 3.52 -49.14
N ASP A 456 19.44 4.46 -49.05
CA ASP A 456 19.73 5.86 -49.35
C ASP A 456 20.64 6.48 -48.27
N ARG A 457 21.54 7.37 -48.70
CA ARG A 457 22.56 7.98 -47.83
C ARG A 457 22.19 9.41 -47.44
N ILE A 458 21.92 9.61 -46.15
CA ILE A 458 21.43 10.84 -45.54
C ILE A 458 22.57 11.58 -44.85
N VAL A 459 22.54 12.91 -44.93
CA VAL A 459 23.46 13.78 -44.20
C VAL A 459 22.98 13.90 -42.76
N THR A 460 23.82 13.48 -41.82
CA THR A 460 23.58 13.60 -40.39
C THR A 460 24.61 14.53 -39.76
N ARG A 461 24.28 15.07 -38.59
CA ARG A 461 25.12 16.04 -37.89
C ARG A 461 26.26 15.40 -37.12
N ASP A 462 25.99 14.26 -36.49
CA ASP A 462 26.86 13.71 -35.45
C ASP A 462 27.83 12.65 -36.01
N ASN A 463 27.40 11.83 -36.96
CA ASN A 463 28.24 10.75 -37.52
C ASN A 463 28.43 10.85 -39.05
N GLY A 464 28.26 12.03 -39.63
CA GLY A 464 28.49 12.26 -41.05
C GLY A 464 27.38 11.69 -41.94
N ILE A 465 27.73 10.91 -42.96
CA ILE A 465 26.74 10.42 -43.93
C ILE A 465 26.38 8.98 -43.59
N GLN A 466 25.11 8.72 -43.32
CA GLN A 466 24.60 7.44 -42.85
C GLN A 466 23.60 6.83 -43.83
N GLU A 467 23.51 5.51 -43.82
CA GLU A 467 22.63 4.74 -44.71
C GLU A 467 21.32 4.38 -44.00
N ILE A 468 20.18 4.63 -44.65
CA ILE A 468 18.88 4.23 -44.13
C ILE A 468 18.82 2.70 -44.06
N ARG A 469 18.54 2.15 -42.87
CA ARG A 469 18.34 0.72 -42.65
C ARG A 469 16.89 0.30 -42.73
N TRP A 470 15.99 1.21 -42.39
CA TRP A 470 14.57 0.95 -42.39
C TRP A 470 13.78 2.20 -42.73
N ILE A 471 12.65 2.04 -43.41
CA ILE A 471 11.68 3.12 -43.64
C ILE A 471 10.26 2.56 -43.56
N GLY A 472 9.41 3.21 -42.77
CA GLY A 472 8.01 2.87 -42.58
C GLY A 472 7.09 4.03 -42.92
N ARG A 473 5.84 3.69 -43.28
CA ARG A 473 4.80 4.64 -43.68
C ARG A 473 3.46 4.25 -43.06
N ARG A 474 2.74 5.21 -42.52
CA ARG A 474 1.38 5.04 -41.98
C ARG A 474 0.49 6.17 -42.46
N GLU A 475 -0.69 5.86 -42.99
CA GLU A 475 -1.68 6.84 -43.41
C GLU A 475 -2.80 6.91 -42.38
N LEU A 476 -3.22 8.12 -42.00
CA LEU A 476 -4.31 8.39 -41.07
C LEU A 476 -5.35 9.27 -41.76
N ARG A 477 -6.62 8.87 -41.72
CA ARG A 477 -7.75 9.60 -42.32
C ARG A 477 -8.35 10.61 -41.35
N HIS A 478 -9.23 11.50 -41.86
CA HIS A 478 -9.89 12.53 -41.05
C HIS A 478 -10.59 11.97 -39.79
N ALA A 479 -11.33 10.86 -39.92
CA ALA A 479 -12.03 10.26 -38.79
C ALA A 479 -11.05 9.79 -37.70
N GLU A 480 -9.94 9.17 -38.10
CA GLU A 480 -8.89 8.73 -37.17
C GLU A 480 -8.19 9.90 -36.49
N LEU A 481 -7.94 11.02 -37.19
CA LEU A 481 -7.35 12.23 -36.62
C LEU A 481 -8.34 13.06 -35.76
N ALA A 482 -9.64 12.87 -35.98
CA ALA A 482 -10.68 13.46 -35.15
C ALA A 482 -10.72 12.75 -33.78
N ALA A 483 -10.66 11.42 -33.78
CA ALA A 483 -10.57 10.59 -32.57
C ALA A 483 -9.19 10.71 -31.87
N LYS A 484 -8.09 10.63 -32.63
CA LYS A 484 -6.71 10.57 -32.10
C LYS A 484 -6.04 11.94 -32.17
N THR A 485 -6.46 12.85 -31.30
CA THR A 485 -6.00 14.26 -31.29
C THR A 485 -4.49 14.38 -31.03
N ASN A 486 -3.92 13.46 -30.25
CA ASN A 486 -2.47 13.36 -29.97
C ASN A 486 -1.61 12.97 -31.20
N LEU A 487 -2.23 12.58 -32.32
CA LEU A 487 -1.57 12.27 -33.59
C LEU A 487 -1.74 13.39 -34.63
N ARG A 488 -2.38 14.51 -34.28
CA ARG A 488 -2.57 15.62 -35.22
C ARG A 488 -1.24 16.32 -35.53
N PRO A 489 -0.92 16.54 -36.81
CA PRO A 489 0.40 17.05 -37.17
C PRO A 489 0.60 18.48 -36.67
N ILE A 490 1.84 18.78 -36.31
CA ILE A 490 2.28 20.13 -35.93
C ILE A 490 2.92 20.78 -37.15
N LEU A 491 2.37 21.92 -37.56
CA LEU A 491 2.97 22.81 -38.54
C LEU A 491 3.99 23.71 -37.85
N LEU A 492 5.21 23.67 -38.35
CA LEU A 492 6.30 24.58 -38.03
C LEU A 492 6.43 25.55 -39.21
N ARG A 493 6.13 26.83 -39.01
CA ARG A 493 6.34 27.84 -40.05
C ARG A 493 7.81 28.15 -40.24
N GLN A 494 8.17 28.56 -41.45
CA GLN A 494 9.50 29.04 -41.77
C GLN A 494 10.00 30.06 -40.73
N GLY A 495 11.18 29.81 -40.16
CA GLY A 495 11.84 30.70 -39.20
C GLY A 495 11.37 30.61 -37.75
N CYS A 496 10.39 29.77 -37.40
CA CYS A 496 9.80 29.72 -36.07
C CYS A 496 10.74 29.24 -34.95
N LEU A 497 11.82 28.52 -35.27
CA LEU A 497 12.79 27.99 -34.30
C LEU A 497 13.98 28.94 -34.07
N GLY A 498 14.01 30.08 -34.75
CA GLY A 498 15.08 31.07 -34.69
C GLY A 498 16.13 30.91 -35.80
N ARG A 499 16.89 31.99 -36.03
CA ARG A 499 17.94 32.06 -37.08
C ARG A 499 17.47 31.69 -38.50
N GLY A 500 16.18 31.85 -38.80
CA GLY A 500 15.60 31.51 -40.10
C GLY A 500 15.28 30.02 -40.28
N LEU A 501 15.28 29.23 -39.21
CA LEU A 501 14.93 27.80 -39.23
C LEU A 501 13.50 27.53 -38.72
N PRO A 502 12.78 26.53 -39.26
CA PRO A 502 13.14 25.78 -40.47
C PRO A 502 13.17 26.70 -41.70
N GLU A 503 13.93 26.35 -42.73
CA GLU A 503 14.06 27.17 -43.95
C GLU A 503 12.78 27.19 -44.79
N ARG A 504 11.89 26.22 -44.55
CA ARG A 504 10.57 26.07 -45.16
C ARG A 504 9.59 25.57 -44.12
N ASP A 505 8.31 25.82 -44.36
CA ASP A 505 7.24 25.21 -43.58
C ASP A 505 7.39 23.69 -43.56
N MET A 506 7.18 23.09 -42.39
CA MET A 506 7.34 21.66 -42.18
C MET A 506 6.22 21.13 -41.30
N LEU A 507 5.60 20.02 -41.71
CA LEU A 507 4.67 19.26 -40.86
C LEU A 507 5.40 18.04 -40.29
N VAL A 508 5.21 17.81 -38.99
CA VAL A 508 5.79 16.67 -38.27
C VAL A 508 4.78 16.09 -37.29
N SER A 509 5.02 14.86 -36.81
CA SER A 509 4.22 14.30 -35.72
C SER A 509 4.43 15.09 -34.41
N PRO A 510 3.46 15.10 -33.49
CA PRO A 510 3.54 15.82 -32.22
C PRO A 510 4.79 15.57 -31.38
N ASN A 511 5.28 14.33 -31.36
CA ASN A 511 6.46 13.92 -30.59
C ASN A 511 7.78 14.11 -31.35
N HIS A 512 7.75 14.63 -32.59
CA HIS A 512 8.98 14.88 -33.35
C HIS A 512 9.86 15.92 -32.64
N ARG A 513 11.09 15.54 -32.32
CA ARG A 513 12.03 16.39 -31.60
C ARG A 513 12.86 17.22 -32.58
N LEU A 514 12.83 18.52 -32.33
CA LEU A 514 13.48 19.54 -33.14
C LEU A 514 14.62 20.12 -32.31
N LEU A 515 15.76 20.34 -32.95
CA LEU A 515 16.87 21.00 -32.32
C LEU A 515 16.66 22.52 -32.39
N VAL A 516 16.47 23.13 -31.22
CA VAL A 516 16.25 24.58 -31.09
C VAL A 516 17.56 25.22 -30.65
N ALA A 517 18.00 26.24 -31.38
CA ALA A 517 19.23 26.98 -31.10
C ALA A 517 18.99 28.49 -31.30
N ASN A 518 18.58 29.17 -30.22
CA ASN A 518 18.27 30.60 -30.23
C ASN A 518 18.82 31.30 -28.97
N GLU A 519 18.68 32.63 -28.87
CA GLU A 519 19.24 33.38 -27.72
C GLU A 519 18.61 32.98 -26.38
N ARG A 520 17.37 32.47 -26.40
CA ARG A 520 16.64 32.04 -25.21
C ARG A 520 17.14 30.69 -24.68
N THR A 521 17.69 29.82 -25.52
CA THR A 521 18.24 28.53 -25.05
C THR A 521 19.42 28.75 -24.13
N LEU A 522 20.31 29.68 -24.49
CA LEU A 522 21.46 30.06 -23.65
C LEU A 522 21.00 30.78 -22.38
N LEU A 523 19.98 31.64 -22.48
CA LEU A 523 19.47 32.41 -21.35
C LEU A 523 18.79 31.55 -20.28
N TYR A 524 17.97 30.57 -20.69
CA TYR A 524 17.14 29.80 -19.76
C TYR A 524 17.69 28.43 -19.40
N PHE A 525 18.52 27.83 -20.25
CA PHE A 525 19.01 26.46 -20.06
C PHE A 525 20.52 26.36 -19.97
N GLU A 526 21.24 27.47 -20.12
CA GLU A 526 22.71 27.54 -20.19
C GLU A 526 23.30 26.66 -21.32
N GLU A 527 22.48 26.34 -22.32
CA GLU A 527 22.82 25.45 -23.44
C GLU A 527 22.72 26.18 -24.78
N HIS A 528 23.66 25.89 -25.69
CA HIS A 528 23.65 26.47 -27.03
C HIS A 528 22.56 25.88 -27.93
N GLU A 529 22.15 24.65 -27.67
CA GLU A 529 21.12 23.94 -28.42
C GLU A 529 20.42 22.91 -27.52
N VAL A 530 19.11 22.76 -27.69
CA VAL A 530 18.27 21.86 -26.90
C VAL A 530 17.26 21.15 -27.80
N PHE A 531 16.84 19.95 -27.42
CA PHE A 531 15.74 19.27 -28.10
C PHE A 531 14.40 19.64 -27.47
N ALA A 532 13.43 19.94 -28.31
CA ALA A 532 12.04 20.11 -27.90
C ALA A 532 11.10 19.35 -28.84
N ALA A 533 10.14 18.62 -28.26
CA ALA A 533 9.07 18.00 -29.03
C ALA A 533 8.18 19.08 -29.67
N ALA A 534 7.77 18.87 -30.92
CA ALA A 534 6.98 19.83 -31.69
C ALA A 534 5.71 20.28 -30.93
N LYS A 535 5.01 19.34 -30.27
CA LYS A 535 3.81 19.64 -29.46
C LYS A 535 4.08 20.58 -28.29
N HIS A 536 5.29 20.59 -27.75
CA HIS A 536 5.65 21.48 -26.64
C HIS A 536 5.96 22.91 -27.10
N LEU A 537 6.25 23.10 -28.39
CA LEU A 537 6.55 24.40 -29.00
C LEU A 537 5.30 25.12 -29.53
N VAL A 538 4.12 24.48 -29.52
CA VAL A 538 2.87 25.07 -30.02
C VAL A 538 2.55 26.39 -29.30
N ASP A 539 2.40 27.44 -30.10
CA ASP A 539 2.08 28.81 -29.69
C ASP A 539 0.86 29.40 -30.42
N ASN A 540 0.25 28.61 -31.32
CA ASN A 540 -0.88 28.98 -32.16
C ASN A 540 -0.62 30.20 -33.08
N LYS A 541 0.65 30.52 -33.35
CA LYS A 541 1.05 31.55 -34.31
C LYS A 541 1.98 30.97 -35.36
N ASP A 542 3.20 30.64 -34.95
CA ASP A 542 4.27 30.18 -35.82
C ASP A 542 4.48 28.67 -35.70
N VAL A 543 4.04 28.08 -34.58
CA VAL A 543 3.93 26.65 -34.38
C VAL A 543 2.48 26.31 -33.99
N SER A 544 1.79 25.55 -34.83
CA SER A 544 0.36 25.28 -34.65
C SER A 544 0.00 23.85 -34.99
N GLU A 545 -0.93 23.27 -34.23
CA GLU A 545 -1.61 22.03 -34.61
C GLU A 545 -2.44 22.26 -35.89
N VAL A 546 -2.45 21.27 -36.78
CA VAL A 546 -3.22 21.30 -38.04
C VAL A 546 -4.29 20.23 -38.01
N HIS A 547 -5.47 20.55 -38.56
CA HIS A 547 -6.60 19.63 -38.73
C HIS A 547 -6.78 19.24 -40.20
N PRO A 548 -5.94 18.33 -40.75
CA PRO A 548 -6.07 17.95 -42.14
C PRO A 548 -7.22 16.94 -42.34
N LEU A 549 -7.61 16.75 -43.60
CA LEU A 549 -8.52 15.66 -44.02
C LEU A 549 -7.85 14.27 -43.99
N GLY A 550 -6.54 14.23 -43.75
CA GLY A 550 -5.71 13.04 -43.58
C GLY A 550 -4.23 13.41 -43.57
N VAL A 551 -3.38 12.55 -43.01
CA VAL A 551 -1.93 12.73 -42.99
C VAL A 551 -1.24 11.39 -43.19
N THR A 552 -0.13 11.39 -43.94
CA THR A 552 0.78 10.25 -43.99
C THR A 552 1.99 10.56 -43.13
N TYR A 553 2.31 9.67 -42.20
CA TYR A 553 3.53 9.71 -41.40
C TYR A 553 4.56 8.75 -41.97
N ILE A 554 5.79 9.24 -42.11
CA ILE A 554 6.93 8.50 -42.64
C ILE A 554 8.08 8.61 -41.64
N HIS A 555 8.64 7.48 -41.24
CA HIS A 555 9.80 7.42 -40.37
C HIS A 555 10.88 6.55 -41.02
N PHE A 556 12.15 6.88 -40.79
CA PHE A 556 13.29 6.12 -41.29
C PHE A 556 14.39 6.07 -40.24
N MET A 557 15.10 4.95 -40.16
CA MET A 557 16.10 4.66 -39.13
C MET A 557 17.47 4.33 -39.73
N PHE A 558 18.53 4.47 -38.93
CA PHE A 558 19.93 4.19 -39.29
C PHE A 558 20.47 2.99 -38.50
N ASP A 559 21.80 2.85 -38.37
CA ASP A 559 22.44 1.88 -37.47
C ASP A 559 22.61 2.41 -36.03
N ARG A 560 22.47 3.73 -35.83
CA ARG A 560 22.64 4.43 -34.55
C ARG A 560 21.81 5.71 -34.54
N HIS A 561 21.63 6.33 -33.37
CA HIS A 561 20.96 7.62 -33.26
C HIS A 561 21.63 8.69 -34.14
N GLU A 562 20.82 9.39 -34.94
CA GLU A 562 21.29 10.47 -35.82
C GLU A 562 20.42 11.73 -35.72
N VAL A 563 21.06 12.87 -35.96
CA VAL A 563 20.36 14.14 -36.15
C VAL A 563 20.40 14.47 -37.63
N VAL A 564 19.24 14.49 -38.27
CA VAL A 564 19.07 14.67 -39.71
C VAL A 564 18.69 16.10 -40.05
N LEU A 565 19.11 16.55 -41.22
CA LEU A 565 18.72 17.86 -41.73
C LEU A 565 17.43 17.73 -42.55
N ALA A 566 16.34 18.30 -42.04
CA ALA A 566 15.01 18.28 -42.63
C ALA A 566 14.48 19.71 -42.81
N ASN A 567 14.16 20.11 -44.05
CA ASN A 567 13.77 21.48 -44.42
C ASN A 567 14.70 22.55 -43.82
N GLY A 568 16.01 22.27 -43.81
CA GLY A 568 17.05 23.14 -43.23
C GLY A 568 17.13 23.15 -41.70
N CYS A 569 16.22 22.47 -40.99
CA CYS A 569 16.27 22.30 -39.54
C CYS A 569 16.90 20.96 -39.16
N TRP A 570 17.70 20.95 -38.08
CA TRP A 570 18.19 19.71 -37.48
C TRP A 570 17.09 19.08 -36.64
N THR A 571 16.73 17.84 -36.94
CA THR A 571 15.69 17.08 -36.24
C THR A 571 16.19 15.69 -35.92
N GLU A 572 15.60 15.09 -34.89
CA GLU A 572 15.99 13.75 -34.46
C GLU A 572 15.46 12.72 -35.45
N SER A 573 16.31 11.83 -35.97
CA SER A 573 15.85 10.66 -36.74
C SER A 573 15.40 9.52 -35.85
N PHE A 574 15.56 9.67 -34.54
CA PHE A 574 15.29 8.72 -33.46
C PHE A 574 15.78 7.29 -33.71
N GLN A 575 16.71 6.85 -32.87
CA GLN A 575 17.03 5.45 -32.68
C GLN A 575 17.55 5.30 -31.25
N PRO A 576 17.15 4.26 -30.49
CA PRO A 576 17.62 4.09 -29.12
C PRO A 576 19.12 3.79 -29.11
N GLY A 577 19.88 4.65 -28.43
CA GLY A 577 21.32 4.49 -28.19
C GLY A 577 21.82 5.61 -27.29
N ASP A 578 22.10 5.23 -26.04
CA ASP A 578 22.66 6.00 -24.93
C ASP A 578 21.74 7.09 -24.31
N HIS A 579 20.94 6.70 -23.30
CA HIS A 579 20.83 7.35 -21.98
C HIS A 579 19.61 6.83 -21.18
N THR A 580 19.74 5.68 -20.53
CA THR A 580 18.86 5.23 -19.42
C THR A 580 19.67 4.35 -18.46
N LEU A 581 20.67 4.94 -17.80
CA LEU A 581 21.56 4.27 -16.84
C LEU A 581 21.30 4.67 -15.37
N ALA A 582 20.12 5.23 -15.06
CA ALA A 582 19.79 5.64 -13.70
C ALA A 582 18.69 4.78 -13.02
N GLY A 583 18.08 3.81 -13.70
CA GLY A 583 16.90 3.10 -13.18
C GLY A 583 16.89 1.57 -13.28
N LEU A 584 17.95 0.90 -13.76
CA LEU A 584 17.90 -0.55 -14.01
C LEU A 584 18.49 -1.38 -12.86
N GLY A 585 17.75 -2.43 -12.48
CA GLY A 585 18.06 -3.41 -11.42
C GLY A 585 19.26 -4.31 -11.71
N ASN A 586 19.62 -5.13 -10.73
CA ASN A 586 20.89 -5.87 -10.70
C ASN A 586 20.99 -7.06 -11.69
N SER A 587 19.86 -7.65 -12.11
CA SER A 587 19.83 -8.75 -13.08
C SER A 587 20.23 -8.28 -14.50
N GLN A 588 19.63 -7.19 -14.98
CA GLN A 588 19.93 -6.60 -16.29
C GLN A 588 21.33 -5.96 -16.37
N ARG A 589 21.91 -5.49 -15.25
CA ARG A 589 23.32 -5.05 -15.21
C ARG A 589 24.28 -6.20 -15.53
N THR A 590 23.94 -7.40 -15.09
CA THR A 590 24.76 -8.60 -15.32
C THR A 590 24.69 -9.00 -16.80
N GLU A 591 23.50 -8.94 -17.39
CA GLU A 591 23.27 -9.16 -18.81
C GLU A 591 24.04 -8.16 -19.70
N ILE A 592 24.11 -6.87 -19.32
CA ILE A 592 24.88 -5.85 -20.04
C ILE A 592 26.40 -6.11 -19.99
N PHE A 593 26.93 -6.60 -18.86
CA PHE A 593 28.34 -6.95 -18.75
C PHE A 593 28.70 -8.24 -19.48
N GLU A 594 27.74 -9.13 -19.70
CA GLU A 594 27.88 -10.32 -20.55
C GLU A 594 27.76 -9.99 -22.05
N LEU A 595 26.88 -9.06 -22.42
CA LEU A 595 26.68 -8.60 -23.81
C LEU A 595 27.80 -7.68 -24.31
N PHE A 596 28.47 -6.94 -23.43
CA PHE A 596 29.54 -5.99 -23.78
C PHE A 596 30.76 -6.05 -22.83
N PRO A 597 31.65 -7.04 -22.99
CA PRO A 597 32.81 -7.25 -22.11
C PRO A 597 33.79 -6.06 -22.06
N GLU A 598 33.80 -5.21 -23.09
CA GLU A 598 34.64 -4.00 -23.18
C GLU A 598 34.26 -2.89 -22.20
N LEU A 599 33.03 -2.86 -21.67
CA LEU A 599 32.58 -1.87 -20.68
C LEU A 599 33.21 -2.06 -19.29
N ALA A 600 33.82 -3.22 -19.04
CA ALA A 600 34.53 -3.52 -17.79
C ALA A 600 35.92 -2.86 -17.71
N GLN A 601 36.50 -2.41 -18.83
CA GLN A 601 37.86 -1.87 -18.86
C GLN A 601 37.90 -0.33 -18.87
N LYS A 602 38.74 0.21 -17.99
CA LYS A 602 38.87 1.62 -17.62
C LYS A 602 39.31 2.58 -18.74
N SER A 603 39.33 2.15 -20.00
CA SER A 603 39.76 2.93 -21.18
C SER A 603 38.62 3.38 -22.11
N GLY A 604 37.36 2.98 -21.86
CA GLY A 604 36.19 3.44 -22.65
C GLY A 604 35.59 4.79 -22.22
N ARG A 605 36.12 5.43 -21.17
CA ARG A 605 35.51 6.63 -20.56
C ARG A 605 35.85 7.97 -21.22
N HIS A 606 36.51 7.98 -22.38
CA HIS A 606 36.82 9.20 -23.12
C HIS A 606 36.44 9.06 -24.59
N GLY A 607 35.20 9.44 -24.93
CA GLY A 607 34.74 9.48 -26.32
C GLY A 607 33.34 10.03 -26.55
N TYR A 608 32.45 9.98 -25.56
CA TYR A 608 31.06 10.39 -25.76
C TYR A 608 30.85 11.84 -25.32
N VAL A 609 30.67 12.72 -26.32
CA VAL A 609 30.36 14.14 -26.15
C VAL A 609 28.85 14.29 -25.95
N THR A 610 28.47 14.60 -24.71
CA THR A 610 27.22 15.25 -24.24
C THR A 610 25.92 14.93 -24.97
N ALA A 611 25.04 14.15 -24.34
CA ALA A 611 23.62 14.13 -24.69
C ALA A 611 23.02 15.54 -24.57
N ARG A 612 22.48 16.05 -25.68
CA ARG A 612 21.82 17.35 -25.73
C ARG A 612 20.60 17.31 -24.81
N ARG A 613 20.39 18.36 -24.03
CA ARG A 613 19.24 18.44 -23.09
C ARG A 613 17.92 18.38 -23.86
N VAL A 614 17.02 17.49 -23.44
CA VAL A 614 15.65 17.38 -23.93
C VAL A 614 14.72 18.11 -22.98
N LEU A 615 13.92 19.06 -23.49
CA LEU A 615 13.04 19.90 -22.69
C LEU A 615 11.66 19.27 -22.44
N LYS A 616 11.21 19.34 -21.18
CA LYS A 616 9.83 19.05 -20.78
C LYS A 616 8.86 20.14 -21.27
N ARG A 617 7.55 19.87 -21.24
CA ARG A 617 6.50 20.80 -21.76
C ARG A 617 6.59 22.21 -21.18
N HIS A 618 6.81 22.34 -19.87
CA HIS A 618 6.88 23.64 -19.20
C HIS A 618 8.18 24.38 -19.55
N GLU A 619 9.30 23.68 -19.69
CA GLU A 619 10.58 24.26 -20.10
C GLU A 619 10.53 24.78 -21.54
N ALA A 620 10.06 23.94 -22.49
CA ALA A 620 9.92 24.33 -23.88
C ALA A 620 8.97 25.53 -24.09
N SER A 621 8.06 25.79 -23.14
CA SER A 621 7.21 26.98 -23.19
C SER A 621 7.97 28.31 -23.12
N LEU A 622 9.15 28.31 -22.48
CA LEU A 622 10.04 29.47 -22.39
C LEU A 622 10.68 29.86 -23.73
N LEU A 623 10.63 28.95 -24.72
CA LEU A 623 11.16 29.17 -26.06
C LEU A 623 10.12 29.74 -27.03
N ARG A 624 8.81 29.71 -26.69
CA ARG A 624 7.68 30.17 -27.53
C ARG A 624 7.67 31.69 -27.72
N ASN A 625 7.28 32.19 -28.89
CA ASN A 625 7.34 33.61 -29.23
C ASN A 625 6.27 34.51 -28.57
#